data_AF-I2NIB2-F1
#
_entry.id   AF-I2NIB2-F1
#
_cell.length_a   1.000
_cell.length_b   1.000
_cell.length_c   1.000
_cell.angle_alpha   90.00
_cell.angle_beta   90.00
_cell.angle_gamma   90.00
#
_symmetry.space_group_name_H-M   'P 1'
#
loop_
_entity.id
_entity.type
_entity.pdbx_description
1 polymer ?
#
loop_
_entity_poly.entity_id
_entity_poly.type
_entity_poly.pdbx_seq_one_letter_code
_entity_poly.pdbx_strand_id
1 'polypeptide(L)'
;MLAAQSHHSQWKKVYERDLTDFELSPEGSGLVLFAQPQGLCRMDVDFYGETGKDKYQYEFTRGRLTAGWHQEYRYTAASLSEVTKDKIKLVRNEKLNPASGAVKKEFQDIYQYVPNKVLKKYCF
;
A
#
# COMPACT_ATOMS: atom_id res chain seq x y z
N MET A 1 -10.06 -22.15 33.95
CA MET A 1 -9.96 -22.24 32.48
C MET A 1 -9.37 -20.92 31.98
N LEU A 2 -8.12 -20.92 31.50
CA LEU A 2 -7.53 -19.74 30.88
C LEU A 2 -8.08 -19.62 29.46
N ALA A 3 -8.97 -18.66 29.22
CA ALA A 3 -9.33 -18.28 27.87
C ALA A 3 -8.15 -17.51 27.28
N ALA A 4 -7.54 -18.08 26.24
CA ALA A 4 -6.50 -17.42 25.45
C ALA A 4 -7.03 -16.07 24.94
N GLN A 5 -6.35 -14.99 25.31
CA GLN A 5 -6.57 -13.68 24.70
C GLN A 5 -6.16 -13.81 23.22
N SER A 6 -7.13 -13.84 22.32
CA SER A 6 -6.89 -13.67 20.89
C SER A 6 -6.38 -12.25 20.65
N HIS A 7 -5.07 -12.07 20.73
CA HIS A 7 -4.41 -10.89 20.18
C HIS A 7 -4.60 -10.93 18.65
N HIS A 8 -5.75 -10.47 18.16
CA HIS A 8 -5.86 -10.05 16.78
C HIS A 8 -4.85 -8.93 16.59
N SER A 9 -3.73 -9.22 15.93
CA SER A 9 -2.70 -8.24 15.63
C SER A 9 -3.30 -7.19 14.69
N GLN A 10 -3.83 -6.11 15.25
CA GLN A 10 -4.35 -5.02 14.44
C GLN A 10 -3.18 -4.31 13.77
N TRP A 11 -3.28 -4.11 12.46
CA TRP A 11 -2.32 -3.30 11.71
C TRP A 11 -2.25 -1.88 12.29
N LYS A 12 -1.06 -1.47 12.74
CA LYS A 12 -0.81 -0.11 13.25
C LYS A 12 -0.16 0.73 12.18
N LYS A 13 -0.75 1.88 11.82
CA LYS A 13 -0.09 2.88 10.97
C LYS A 13 1.15 3.42 11.70
N VAL A 14 2.31 3.34 11.06
CA VAL A 14 3.60 3.75 11.64
C VAL A 14 4.33 4.82 10.82
N TYR A 15 3.94 4.98 9.55
CA TYR A 15 4.50 5.99 8.67
C TYR A 15 3.53 6.32 7.52
N GLU A 16 3.63 7.54 7.02
CA GLU A 16 2.91 8.03 5.86
C GLU A 16 3.79 9.03 5.14
N ARG A 17 3.67 9.07 3.82
CA ARG A 17 4.39 10.00 2.96
C ARG A 17 3.51 10.40 1.79
N ASP A 18 3.41 11.71 1.59
CA ASP A 18 2.98 12.27 0.32
C ASP A 18 4.12 12.13 -0.69
N LEU A 19 3.83 11.50 -1.83
CA LEU A 19 4.76 11.21 -2.90
C LEU A 19 4.54 12.08 -4.14
N THR A 20 3.70 13.12 -4.07
CA THR A 20 3.36 13.97 -5.22
C THR A 20 4.59 14.62 -5.85
N ASP A 21 5.55 15.09 -5.05
CA ASP A 21 6.80 15.70 -5.52
C ASP A 21 7.72 14.73 -6.29
N PHE A 22 7.43 13.43 -6.28
CA PHE A 22 8.17 12.42 -7.04
C PHE A 22 7.55 12.11 -8.41
N GLU A 23 6.44 12.77 -8.76
CA GLU A 23 5.78 12.67 -10.08
C GLU A 23 5.51 11.22 -10.53
N LEU A 24 5.18 10.34 -9.58
CA LEU A 24 4.96 8.90 -9.85
C LEU A 24 3.62 8.64 -10.55
N SER A 25 2.67 9.57 -10.48
CA SER A 25 1.42 9.53 -11.23
C SER A 25 0.88 10.95 -11.47
N PRO A 26 -0.02 11.14 -12.46
CA PRO A 26 -0.44 12.47 -12.90
C PRO A 26 -1.09 13.33 -11.81
N GLU A 27 -1.91 12.72 -10.94
CA GLU A 27 -2.64 13.43 -9.89
C GLU A 27 -2.02 13.24 -8.50
N GLY A 28 -0.73 12.90 -8.46
CA GLY A 28 0.01 12.66 -7.22
C GLY A 28 -0.16 11.25 -6.67
N SER A 29 0.66 10.92 -5.66
CA SER A 29 0.73 9.57 -5.10
C SER A 29 0.90 9.62 -3.59
N GLY A 30 0.49 8.56 -2.89
CA GLY A 30 0.60 8.47 -1.45
C GLY A 30 1.06 7.09 -1.00
N LEU A 31 1.78 7.05 0.12
CA LEU A 31 2.26 5.82 0.74
C LEU A 31 1.91 5.80 2.22
N VAL A 32 1.35 4.69 2.69
CA VAL A 32 1.11 4.43 4.11
C VAL A 32 1.75 3.10 4.50
N LEU A 33 2.53 3.11 5.58
CA LEU A 33 3.12 1.92 6.16
C LEU A 33 2.38 1.53 7.44
N PHE A 34 2.00 0.26 7.50
CA PHE A 34 1.46 -0.41 8.67
C PHE A 34 2.41 -1.49 9.17
N ALA A 35 2.41 -1.71 10.48
CA ALA A 35 3.18 -2.77 11.12
C ALA A 35 2.31 -3.57 12.10
N GLN A 36 2.60 -4.85 12.20
CA GLN A 36 2.13 -5.76 13.23
C GLN A 36 3.31 -6.17 14.13
N PRO A 37 3.04 -6.75 15.31
CA PRO A 37 4.07 -7.43 16.09
C PRO A 37 4.83 -8.47 15.24
N GLN A 38 6.05 -8.81 15.65
CA GLN A 38 6.92 -9.79 14.97
C GLN A 38 7.50 -9.33 13.62
N GLY A 39 7.41 -8.04 13.29
CA GLY A 39 8.11 -7.44 12.14
C GLY A 39 7.41 -7.67 10.79
N LEU A 40 6.14 -8.11 10.81
CA LEU A 40 5.29 -8.15 9.63
C LEU A 40 4.79 -6.74 9.31
N CYS A 41 5.05 -6.28 8.09
CA CYS A 41 4.70 -4.95 7.63
C CYS A 41 3.85 -4.99 6.36
N ARG A 42 3.04 -3.95 6.18
CA ARG A 42 2.21 -3.74 5.00
C ARG A 42 2.38 -2.31 4.50
N MET A 43 2.66 -2.16 3.21
CA MET A 43 2.78 -0.89 2.53
C MET A 43 1.61 -0.76 1.55
N ASP A 44 0.74 0.21 1.81
CA ASP A 44 -0.34 0.62 0.93
C ASP A 44 0.16 1.82 0.12
N VAL A 45 0.04 1.77 -1.20
CA VAL A 45 0.49 2.81 -2.12
C VAL A 45 -0.65 3.13 -3.07
N ASP A 46 -1.03 4.40 -3.17
CA ASP A 46 -2.04 4.88 -4.09
C ASP A 46 -1.38 5.76 -5.16
N PHE A 47 -1.68 5.49 -6.43
CA PHE A 47 -1.32 6.31 -7.59
C PHE A 47 -2.59 6.90 -8.17
N TYR A 48 -2.74 8.22 -8.10
CA TYR A 48 -3.94 8.91 -8.58
C TYR A 48 -3.75 9.38 -10.03
N GLY A 49 -4.78 9.20 -10.84
CA GLY A 49 -4.89 9.71 -12.21
C GLY A 49 -6.25 10.33 -12.47
N GLU A 50 -6.43 10.92 -13.65
CA GLU A 50 -7.66 11.65 -14.01
C GLU A 50 -8.93 10.80 -13.97
N THR A 51 -8.83 9.52 -14.33
CA THR A 51 -9.99 8.62 -14.51
C THR A 51 -10.13 7.57 -13.42
N GLY A 52 -9.23 7.58 -12.43
CA GLY A 52 -9.17 6.53 -11.44
C GLY A 52 -7.93 6.57 -10.58
N LYS A 53 -7.72 5.49 -9.83
CA LYS A 53 -6.49 5.26 -9.08
C LYS A 53 -6.09 3.79 -9.10
N ASP A 54 -4.79 3.56 -9.08
CA ASP A 54 -4.21 2.26 -8.84
C ASP A 54 -3.75 2.19 -7.39
N LYS A 55 -4.17 1.14 -6.68
CA LYS A 55 -3.72 0.86 -5.32
C LYS A 55 -2.94 -0.43 -5.31
N TYR A 56 -1.75 -0.36 -4.73
CA TYR A 56 -0.93 -1.52 -4.43
C TYR A 56 -0.87 -1.75 -2.93
N GLN A 57 -1.01 -3.00 -2.52
CA GLN A 57 -0.83 -3.42 -1.14
C GLN A 57 0.26 -4.49 -1.11
N TYR A 58 1.39 -4.19 -0.46
CA TYR A 58 2.51 -5.11 -0.32
C TYR A 58 2.68 -5.52 1.13
N GLU A 59 2.62 -6.82 1.42
CA GLU A 59 3.01 -7.36 2.72
C GLU A 59 4.42 -7.93 2.63
N PHE A 60 5.22 -7.66 3.66
CA PHE A 60 6.62 -8.05 3.69
C PHE A 60 7.14 -8.22 5.12
N THR A 61 8.19 -9.04 5.25
CA THR A 61 8.91 -9.25 6.50
C THR A 61 10.39 -9.00 6.27
N ARG A 62 11.02 -8.12 7.06
CA ARG A 62 12.46 -7.79 6.93
C ARG A 62 12.88 -7.42 5.50
N GLY A 63 12.03 -6.64 4.82
CA GLY A 63 12.24 -6.19 3.44
C GLY A 63 12.01 -7.25 2.37
N ARG A 64 11.56 -8.47 2.71
CA ARG A 64 11.21 -9.52 1.75
C ARG A 64 9.71 -9.54 1.51
N LEU A 65 9.30 -9.30 0.27
CA LEU A 65 7.91 -9.37 -0.16
C LEU A 65 7.34 -10.77 0.07
N THR A 66 6.22 -10.87 0.78
CA THR A 66 5.52 -12.13 1.10
C THR A 66 4.16 -12.24 0.42
N ALA A 67 3.47 -11.12 0.22
CA ALA A 67 2.20 -11.06 -0.52
C ALA A 67 2.01 -9.69 -1.17
N GLY A 68 1.19 -9.63 -2.22
CA GLY A 68 0.87 -8.39 -2.92
C GLY A 68 -0.52 -8.43 -3.55
N TRP A 69 -1.15 -7.26 -3.65
CA TRP A 69 -2.41 -7.06 -4.35
C TRP A 69 -2.36 -5.77 -5.15
N HIS A 70 -2.99 -5.78 -6.31
CA HIS A 70 -3.25 -4.61 -7.14
C HIS A 70 -4.76 -4.42 -7.27
N GLN A 71 -5.22 -3.21 -7.02
CA GLN A 71 -6.61 -2.82 -7.07
C GLN A 71 -6.72 -1.59 -7.96
N GLU A 72 -7.52 -1.71 -9.01
CA GLU A 72 -7.80 -0.60 -9.91
C GLU A 72 -9.18 -0.04 -9.58
N TYR A 73 -9.25 1.27 -9.39
CA TYR A 73 -10.48 1.99 -9.12
C TYR A 73 -10.73 3.00 -10.23
N ARG A 74 -11.98 3.10 -10.71
CA ARG A 74 -12.39 4.08 -11.70
C ARG A 74 -13.34 5.10 -11.11
N TYR A 75 -13.14 6.36 -11.49
CA TYR A 75 -14.04 7.44 -11.14
C TYR A 75 -15.24 7.44 -12.07
N THR A 76 -16.43 7.57 -11.49
CA THR A 76 -17.69 7.70 -12.24
C THR A 76 -18.22 9.13 -12.23
N ALA A 77 -17.47 10.06 -11.64
CA ALA A 77 -17.76 11.48 -11.70
C ALA A 77 -17.30 12.07 -13.03
N ALA A 78 -17.95 13.17 -13.47
CA ALA A 78 -17.54 13.90 -14.67
C ALA A 78 -16.28 14.77 -14.45
N SER A 79 -15.94 15.06 -13.19
CA SER A 79 -14.77 15.86 -12.79
C SER A 79 -14.14 15.31 -11.50
N LEU A 80 -12.83 15.45 -11.36
CA LEU A 80 -12.08 15.10 -10.14
C LEU A 80 -12.57 15.86 -8.90
N SER A 81 -12.98 17.12 -9.07
CA SER A 81 -13.52 17.95 -7.97
C SER A 81 -14.81 17.39 -7.37
N GLU A 82 -15.49 16.50 -8.09
CA GLU A 82 -16.74 15.89 -7.68
C GLU A 82 -16.58 14.43 -7.23
N VAL A 83 -15.36 13.90 -7.20
CA VAL A 83 -15.08 12.51 -6.81
C VAL A 83 -15.28 12.36 -5.30
N THR A 84 -16.42 11.80 -4.94
CA THR A 84 -16.76 11.33 -3.59
C THR A 84 -16.62 9.80 -3.53
N LYS A 85 -16.56 9.22 -2.32
CA LYS A 85 -16.35 7.77 -2.13
C LYS A 85 -17.35 6.89 -2.89
N ASP A 86 -18.60 7.34 -3.01
CA ASP A 86 -19.68 6.65 -3.74
C ASP A 86 -19.51 6.68 -5.27
N LYS A 87 -18.66 7.57 -5.78
CA LYS A 87 -18.32 7.70 -7.21
C LYS A 87 -17.02 7.00 -7.59
N ILE A 88 -16.52 6.11 -6.74
CA ILE A 88 -15.31 5.32 -6.98
C ILE A 88 -15.71 3.85 -7.05
N LYS A 89 -15.45 3.20 -8.18
CA LYS A 89 -15.75 1.78 -8.38
C LYS A 89 -14.47 0.97 -8.49
N LEU A 90 -14.37 -0.10 -7.71
CA LEU A 90 -13.34 -1.12 -7.90
C LEU A 90 -13.66 -1.89 -9.19
N VAL A 91 -12.75 -1.85 -10.16
CA VAL A 91 -12.92 -2.53 -11.46
C VAL A 91 -11.98 -3.72 -11.63
N ARG A 92 -10.88 -3.77 -10.87
CA ARG A 92 -9.93 -4.88 -10.85
C ARG A 92 -9.40 -5.10 -9.45
N ASN A 93 -9.23 -6.36 -9.07
CA ASN A 93 -8.62 -6.76 -7.81
C ASN A 93 -7.84 -8.06 -8.04
N GLU A 94 -6.53 -7.94 -8.15
CA GLU A 94 -5.64 -9.02 -8.55
C GLU A 94 -4.62 -9.31 -7.46
N LYS A 95 -4.40 -10.60 -7.20
CA LYS A 95 -3.30 -11.04 -6.33
C LYS A 95 -2.02 -11.07 -7.14
N LEU A 96 -1.00 -10.36 -6.68
CA LEU A 96 0.31 -10.31 -7.30
C LEU A 96 1.12 -11.57 -6.94
N ASN A 97 1.98 -12.02 -7.85
CA ASN A 97 2.91 -13.12 -7.60
C ASN A 97 4.20 -12.57 -6.97
N PRO A 98 4.48 -12.80 -5.67
CA PRO A 98 5.68 -12.29 -5.01
C PRO A 98 6.99 -12.88 -5.53
N ALA A 99 6.94 -14.00 -6.26
CA ALA A 99 8.11 -14.60 -6.89
C ALA A 99 8.48 -13.93 -8.22
N SER A 100 7.54 -13.20 -8.85
CA SER A 100 7.76 -12.52 -10.13
C SER A 100 8.83 -11.44 -10.01
N GLY A 101 9.77 -11.43 -10.96
CA GLY A 101 10.83 -10.41 -11.02
C GLY A 101 10.26 -9.00 -11.18
N ALA A 102 9.19 -8.84 -11.97
CA ALA A 102 8.54 -7.54 -12.19
C ALA A 102 7.91 -7.00 -10.89
N VAL A 103 7.16 -7.84 -10.17
CA VAL A 103 6.51 -7.47 -8.90
C VAL A 103 7.55 -7.14 -7.83
N LYS A 104 8.65 -7.90 -7.76
CA LYS A 104 9.75 -7.59 -6.83
C LYS A 104 10.40 -6.25 -7.12
N LYS A 105 10.64 -5.95 -8.40
CA LYS A 105 11.22 -4.67 -8.82
C LYS A 105 10.30 -3.51 -8.46
N GLU A 106 9.02 -3.60 -8.81
CA GLU A 106 8.02 -2.57 -8.46
C GLU A 106 7.93 -2.35 -6.94
N PHE A 107 7.89 -3.42 -6.16
CA PHE A 107 7.96 -3.32 -4.70
C PHE A 107 9.22 -2.58 -4.23
N GLN A 108 10.40 -2.91 -4.76
CA GLN A 108 11.67 -2.27 -4.38
C GLN A 108 11.72 -0.79 -4.76
N ASP A 109 11.24 -0.45 -5.96
CA ASP A 109 11.17 0.90 -6.48
C ASP A 109 10.28 1.80 -5.63
N ILE A 110 9.28 1.24 -4.93
CA ILE A 110 8.45 2.00 -3.99
C ILE A 110 8.99 1.94 -2.55
N TYR A 111 9.54 0.80 -2.15
CA TYR A 111 10.07 0.56 -0.80
C TYR A 111 11.13 1.58 -0.38
N GLN A 112 11.93 2.07 -1.34
CA GLN A 112 12.95 3.10 -1.10
C GLN A 112 12.41 4.42 -0.54
N TYR A 113 11.12 4.72 -0.72
CA TYR A 113 10.51 5.94 -0.18
C TYR A 113 10.24 5.88 1.32
N VAL A 114 10.36 4.70 1.95
CA VAL A 114 10.26 4.52 3.39
C VAL A 114 11.64 4.72 4.04
N PRO A 115 11.80 5.67 4.99
CA PRO A 115 13.08 5.90 5.63
C PRO A 115 13.59 4.67 6.39
N ASN A 116 14.88 4.34 6.23
CA ASN A 116 15.53 3.22 6.92
C ASN A 116 15.34 3.23 8.45
N LYS A 117 15.28 4.41 9.08
CA LYS A 117 15.02 4.55 10.53
C LYS A 117 13.62 4.04 10.94
N VAL A 118 12.62 4.22 10.07
CA VAL A 118 11.26 3.72 10.28
C VAL A 118 11.25 2.22 10.11
N LEU A 119 11.84 1.72 9.02
CA LEU A 119 11.92 0.29 8.74
C LEU A 119 12.59 -0.47 9.89
N LYS A 120 13.77 -0.04 10.34
CA LYS A 120 14.51 -0.67 11.46
C LYS A 120 13.73 -0.70 12.77
N LYS A 121 12.86 0.29 13.01
CA LYS A 121 12.08 0.39 14.25
C LYS A 121 10.85 -0.53 14.26
N TYR A 122 10.25 -0.76 13.10
CA TYR A 122 8.92 -1.39 13.02
C TYR A 122 8.85 -2.69 12.21
N CYS A 123 9.77 -2.92 11.27
CA CYS A 123 9.71 -4.01 10.29
C CYS A 123 10.89 -4.99 10.36
N PHE A 124 11.80 -4.85 11.33
CA PHE A 124 12.99 -5.69 11.50
C PHE A 124 13.05 -6.37 12.87
#